data_AF-A0A0X3UBF3-F1
#
_entry.id   AF-A0A0X3UBF3-F1
#
_cell.length_a   1.000
_cell.length_b   1.000
_cell.length_c   1.000
_cell.angle_alpha   90.00
_cell.angle_beta   90.00
_cell.angle_gamma   90.00
#
_symmetry.space_group_name_H-M   'P 1'
#
loop_
_entity.id
_entity.type
_entity.pdbx_description
1 polymer ?
#
loop_
_entity_poly.entity_id
_entity_poly.type
_entity_poly.pdbx_seq_one_letter_code
_entity_poly.pdbx_strand_id
1 'polypeptide(L)' 'MLSREPANDNNRPATDYLDGFIDESKAADFLCQSVRTIQKWRVTGFGPKFYKSGRSVRYR' A
#
# COMPACT_ATOMS: atom_id res chain seq x y z
N MET A 1 -14.93 29.04 -18.81
CA MET A 1 -13.94 27.98 -18.54
C MET A 1 -14.12 27.56 -17.09
N LEU A 2 -14.66 26.37 -16.80
CA LEU A 2 -14.79 25.89 -15.41
C LEU A 2 -13.40 25.46 -14.93
N SER A 3 -12.80 26.27 -14.05
CA SER A 3 -11.61 25.90 -13.30
C SER A 3 -11.94 24.71 -12.39
N ARG A 4 -11.23 23.59 -12.58
CA ARG A 4 -11.27 22.47 -11.62
C ARG A 4 -10.46 22.87 -10.40
N GLU A 5 -11.09 23.53 -9.44
CA GLU A 5 -10.49 23.68 -8.11
C GLU A 5 -10.65 22.37 -7.33
N PRO A 6 -9.56 21.82 -6.75
CA PRO A 6 -9.67 20.68 -5.85
C PRO A 6 -10.35 21.15 -4.55
N ALA A 7 -11.45 20.50 -4.19
CA ALA A 7 -12.41 20.97 -3.18
C ALA A 7 -11.94 20.94 -1.71
N ASN A 8 -10.66 20.67 -1.38
CA ASN A 8 -10.26 20.53 0.03
C ASN A 8 -8.74 20.63 0.29
N ASP A 9 -8.29 21.70 0.94
CA ASP A 9 -6.91 21.87 1.44
C ASP A 9 -6.59 20.99 2.66
N ASN A 10 -7.60 20.38 3.29
CA ASN A 10 -7.41 19.45 4.41
C ASN A 10 -6.88 18.07 3.98
N ASN A 11 -6.73 17.81 2.67
CA ASN A 11 -6.04 16.64 2.14
C ASN A 11 -4.55 16.95 1.91
N ARG A 12 -3.88 17.54 2.92
CA ARG A 12 -2.41 17.45 3.00
C ARG A 12 -2.07 15.98 2.81
N PRO A 13 -1.27 15.63 1.79
CA PRO A 13 -1.35 14.33 1.20
C PRO A 13 -0.97 13.32 2.28
N ALA A 14 -1.85 12.36 2.53
CA ALA A 14 -1.57 11.21 3.39
C ALA A 14 -0.32 10.41 2.94
N THR A 15 0.34 10.83 1.87
CA THR A 15 1.62 10.37 1.34
C THR A 15 2.72 10.36 2.38
N ASP A 16 2.84 11.40 3.23
CA ASP A 16 3.94 11.48 4.21
C ASP A 16 3.79 10.45 5.34
N TYR A 17 2.56 10.06 5.68
CA TYR A 17 2.29 8.97 6.63
C TYR A 17 2.41 7.57 6.00
N LEU A 18 2.40 7.49 4.67
CA LEU A 18 2.57 6.29 3.87
C LEU A 18 4.01 6.08 3.39
N ASP A 19 4.92 7.02 3.67
CA ASP A 19 6.27 7.04 3.09
C ASP A 19 7.13 5.81 3.48
N GLY A 20 6.71 5.06 4.51
CA GLY A 20 7.29 3.77 4.88
C GLY A 20 6.44 2.54 4.57
N PHE A 21 5.24 2.70 4.01
CA PHE A 21 4.26 1.63 3.81
C PHE A 21 3.95 1.40 2.34
N ILE A 22 4.50 0.32 1.79
CA ILE A 22 4.31 -0.04 0.38
C ILE A 22 3.08 -0.95 0.20
N ASP A 23 2.41 -0.82 -0.94
CA ASP A 23 1.29 -1.68 -1.34
C ASP A 23 1.76 -3.08 -1.77
N GLU A 24 0.82 -4.03 -1.89
CA GLU A 24 1.12 -5.41 -2.31
C GLU A 24 1.86 -5.48 -3.64
N SER A 25 1.49 -4.62 -4.61
CA SER A 25 2.13 -4.57 -5.93
C SER A 25 3.58 -4.10 -5.82
N LYS A 26 3.84 -3.02 -5.08
CA LYS A 26 5.20 -2.52 -4.86
C LYS A 26 6.05 -3.52 -4.08
N ALA A 27 5.47 -4.21 -3.09
CA ALA A 27 6.14 -5.27 -2.37
C ALA A 27 6.47 -6.46 -3.28
N ALA A 28 5.56 -6.81 -4.21
CA ALA A 28 5.75 -7.85 -5.21
C ALA A 28 6.92 -7.51 -6.15
N ASP A 29 6.95 -6.29 -6.68
CA ASP A 29 8.04 -5.80 -7.51
C ASP A 29 9.37 -5.78 -6.74
N PHE A 30 9.37 -5.31 -5.48
CA PHE A 30 10.57 -5.26 -4.65
C PHE A 30 11.16 -6.64 -4.34
N LEU A 31 10.31 -7.65 -4.14
CA LEU A 31 10.72 -9.02 -3.80
C LEU A 31 10.93 -9.90 -5.04
N CYS A 32 10.73 -9.35 -6.25
CA CYS A 32 10.72 -10.09 -7.51
C CYS A 32 9.76 -11.30 -7.46
N GLN A 33 8.59 -11.12 -6.85
CA GLN A 33 7.57 -12.15 -6.70
C GLN A 33 6.24 -11.68 -7.27
N SER A 34 5.34 -12.62 -7.57
CA SER A 34 3.98 -12.24 -7.93
C SER A 34 3.18 -11.76 -6.71
N VAL A 35 2.24 -10.85 -6.91
CA VAL A 35 1.29 -10.43 -5.85
C VAL A 35 0.62 -11.66 -5.23
N ARG A 36 0.22 -12.65 -6.06
CA ARG A 36 -0.37 -13.92 -5.62
C ARG A 36 0.52 -14.68 -4.63
N THR A 37 1.83 -14.71 -4.87
CA THR A 37 2.81 -15.33 -3.96
C THR A 37 2.81 -14.64 -2.61
N ILE A 38 2.82 -13.30 -2.60
CA ILE A 38 2.79 -12.53 -1.37
C ILE A 38 1.45 -12.72 -0.64
N GLN A 39 0.33 -12.74 -1.35
CA GLN A 39 -0.98 -13.04 -0.76
C GLN A 39 -1.01 -14.43 -0.10
N LYS A 40 -0.39 -15.43 -0.73
CA LYS A 40 -0.24 -16.78 -0.17
C LYS A 40 0.61 -16.76 1.11
N TRP A 41 1.75 -16.06 1.07
CA TRP A 41 2.67 -15.90 2.20
C TRP A 41 1.98 -15.36 3.45
N ARG A 42 1.09 -14.37 3.30
CA ARG A 42 0.28 -13.87 4.42
C ARG A 42 -0.57 -14.93 5.10
N VAL A 43 -1.13 -15.86 4.32
CA VAL A 43 -2.01 -16.91 4.85
C VAL A 43 -1.17 -18.03 5.47
N THR A 44 -0.01 -18.34 4.89
CA THR A 44 0.88 -19.39 5.39
C THR A 44 1.79 -18.94 6.53
N GLY A 45 1.81 -17.65 6.87
CA GLY A 45 2.69 -17.09 7.90
C GLY A 45 4.16 -16.95 7.47
N PHE A 46 4.41 -16.89 6.16
CA PHE A 46 5.74 -16.68 5.59
C PHE A 46 5.87 -15.25 5.03
N GLY A 47 7.09 -14.81 4.76
CA GLY A 47 7.35 -13.55 4.05
C GLY A 47 7.50 -12.30 4.95
N PRO A 48 7.46 -11.10 4.34
CA PRO A 48 7.72 -9.83 5.03
C PRO A 48 6.61 -9.47 6.02
N LYS A 49 6.97 -8.71 7.06
CA LYS A 49 5.98 -8.19 8.01
C LYS A 49 4.99 -7.29 7.27
N PHE A 50 3.71 -7.56 7.50
CA PHE A 50 2.62 -6.78 6.93
C PHE A 50 1.72 -6.24 8.02
N TYR A 51 1.09 -5.11 7.71
CA TYR A 51 0.11 -4.46 8.56
C TYR A 51 -1.24 -4.49 7.85
N LYS A 52 -2.26 -5.02 8.53
CA LYS A 52 -3.62 -5.12 8.02
C LYS A 52 -4.47 -4.02 8.64
N SER A 53 -4.95 -3.11 7.81
CA SER A 53 -5.95 -2.10 8.20
C SER A 53 -7.25 -2.42 7.46
N GLY A 54 -8.17 -3.11 8.14
CA GLY A 54 -9.43 -3.56 7.55
C GLY A 54 -9.23 -4.50 6.35
N ARG A 55 -9.62 -4.04 5.16
CA ARG A 55 -9.44 -4.79 3.89
C ARG A 55 -8.12 -4.48 3.19
N SER A 56 -7.40 -3.45 3.63
CA SER A 56 -6.14 -3.03 3.03
C SER A 56 -4.96 -3.66 3.77
N VAL A 57 -3.94 -4.06 3.01
CA VAL A 57 -2.69 -4.60 3.55
C VAL A 57 -1.52 -3.78 3.03
N ARG A 58 -0.61 -3.41 3.93
CA ARG A 58 0.59 -2.63 3.63
C ARG A 58 1.83 -3.37 4.15
N TYR A 59 2.97 -3.21 3.48
CA TYR A 59 4.25 -3.80 3.82
C TYR A 59 5.28 -2.74 4.22
N ARG A 60 6.26 -3.14 5.04
CA ARG A 60 7.42 -2.34 5.45
C ARG A 60 8.66 -3.22 5.53
#